data_AF-A0A7Z2YDK9-F1
#
_entry.id   AF-A0A7Z2YDK9-F1
#
_cell.length_a   1.000
_cell.length_b   1.000
_cell.length_c   1.000
_cell.angle_alpha   90.00
_cell.angle_beta   90.00
_cell.angle_gamma   90.00
#
_symmetry.space_group_name_H-M   'P 1'
#
loop_
_entity.id
_entity.type
_entity.pdbx_description
1 polymer ?
#
loop_
_entity_poly.entity_id
_entity_poly.type
_entity_poly.pdbx_seq_one_letter_code
_entity_poly.pdbx_strand_id
1 'polypeptide(L)'
;MSTISASKEELHEAIIEIFKKLMVDYDSIPEEWTKKTGVEGNIKGTEITVSDTVAHLVGWGTLVLKWQKRSENNEEVDFPETGYKWSELGLLAQHFHRQYDNVPYREPLKEFENTITKILQLISRLDNRTLYGEPWYEHYTLGRMIQLNTSAPMKNMRTKVRRFKKQNNI
;
A
#
# COMPACT_ATOMS: atom_id res chain seq x y z
N MET A 1 -9.41 -7.58 -12.63
CA MET A 1 -9.70 -8.19 -11.31
C MET A 1 -8.37 -8.48 -10.62
N SER A 2 -8.22 -8.18 -9.32
CA SER A 2 -7.05 -8.62 -8.57
C SER A 2 -7.21 -10.10 -8.28
N THR A 3 -6.35 -10.94 -8.84
CA THR A 3 -6.23 -12.35 -8.44
C THR A 3 -5.91 -12.42 -6.94
N ILE A 4 -6.58 -13.30 -6.21
CA ILE A 4 -6.31 -13.57 -4.79
C ILE A 4 -5.12 -14.52 -4.76
N SER A 5 -4.03 -14.14 -4.09
CA SER A 5 -2.87 -15.02 -3.91
C SER A 5 -3.23 -16.08 -2.88
N ALA A 6 -3.03 -17.35 -3.21
CA ALA A 6 -3.35 -18.51 -2.37
C ALA A 6 -2.10 -19.19 -1.77
N SER A 7 -0.90 -18.72 -2.13
CA SER A 7 0.37 -19.21 -1.58
C SER A 7 1.38 -18.10 -1.30
N LYS A 8 2.40 -18.42 -0.51
CA LYS A 8 3.56 -17.56 -0.23
C LYS A 8 4.23 -17.09 -1.52
N GLU A 9 4.45 -18.00 -2.45
CA GLU A 9 5.11 -17.74 -3.74
C GLU A 9 4.25 -16.78 -4.58
N GLU A 10 2.95 -17.05 -4.72
CA GLU A 10 2.04 -16.19 -5.47
C GLU A 10 1.92 -14.79 -4.86
N LEU A 11 1.93 -14.68 -3.52
CA LEU A 11 1.90 -13.39 -2.84
C LEU A 11 3.18 -12.59 -3.11
N HIS A 12 4.33 -13.24 -2.95
CA HIS A 12 5.63 -12.64 -3.14
C HIS A 12 5.81 -12.14 -4.58
N GLU A 13 5.51 -12.99 -5.57
CA GLU A 13 5.55 -12.62 -6.99
C GLU A 13 4.58 -11.49 -7.33
N ALA A 14 3.34 -11.57 -6.84
CA ALA A 14 2.34 -10.53 -7.09
C ALA A 14 2.77 -9.15 -6.56
N ILE A 15 3.46 -9.09 -5.41
CA ILE A 15 4.02 -7.85 -4.85
C ILE A 15 5.17 -7.35 -5.71
N ILE A 16 6.16 -8.20 -6.02
CA ILE A 16 7.34 -7.80 -6.81
C ILE A 16 6.94 -7.28 -8.20
N GLU A 17 6.07 -7.99 -8.90
CA GLU A 17 5.69 -7.63 -10.27
C GLU A 17 4.99 -6.28 -10.33
N ILE A 18 4.01 -6.05 -9.45
CA ILE A 18 3.27 -4.78 -9.49
C ILE A 18 4.13 -3.64 -8.99
N PHE A 19 4.95 -3.88 -7.96
CA PHE A 19 5.87 -2.88 -7.42
C PHE A 19 6.83 -2.36 -8.50
N LYS A 20 7.50 -3.26 -9.22
CA LYS A 20 8.40 -2.88 -10.33
C LYS A 20 7.69 -2.03 -11.38
N LYS A 21 6.49 -2.45 -11.80
CA LYS A 21 5.72 -1.72 -12.83
C LYS A 21 5.23 -0.35 -12.32
N LEU A 22 4.86 -0.26 -11.06
CA LEU A 22 4.40 0.97 -10.43
C LEU A 22 5.55 1.97 -10.22
N MET A 23 6.72 1.51 -9.80
CA MET A 23 7.90 2.38 -9.64
C MET A 23 8.32 3.01 -10.97
N VAL A 24 8.30 2.26 -12.07
CA VAL A 24 8.52 2.82 -13.42
C VAL A 24 7.51 3.94 -13.74
N ASP A 25 6.24 3.73 -13.42
CA ASP A 25 5.21 4.75 -13.65
C ASP A 25 5.47 5.98 -12.74
N TYR A 26 5.89 5.79 -11.48
CA TYR A 26 6.17 6.88 -10.53
C TYR A 26 7.44 7.68 -10.84
N ASP A 27 8.53 7.01 -11.21
CA ASP A 27 9.83 7.65 -11.53
C ASP A 27 9.73 8.50 -12.80
N SER A 28 8.76 8.21 -13.67
CA SER A 28 8.52 8.96 -14.91
C SER A 28 7.67 10.21 -14.74
N ILE A 29 7.12 10.49 -13.54
CA ILE A 29 6.31 11.68 -13.29
C ILE A 29 7.24 12.89 -13.10
N PRO A 30 7.13 13.95 -13.92
CA PRO A 30 7.91 15.16 -13.71
C PRO A 30 7.52 15.84 -12.39
N GLU A 31 8.48 16.46 -11.71
CA GLU A 31 8.30 16.97 -10.34
C GLU A 31 7.13 17.97 -10.23
N GLU A 32 6.93 18.82 -11.24
CA GLU A 32 5.86 19.80 -11.28
C GLU A 32 4.44 19.20 -11.31
N TRP A 33 4.31 17.91 -11.63
CA TRP A 33 3.05 17.16 -11.65
C TRP A 33 2.79 16.39 -10.35
N THR A 34 3.81 16.17 -9.53
CA THR A 34 3.72 15.29 -8.34
C THR A 34 2.74 15.79 -7.28
N LYS A 35 2.57 17.11 -7.20
CA LYS A 35 1.67 17.82 -6.27
C LYS A 35 0.44 18.43 -6.95
N LYS A 36 0.23 18.17 -8.25
CA LYS A 36 -0.98 18.58 -8.95
C LYS A 36 -2.11 17.61 -8.62
N THR A 37 -3.23 18.15 -8.17
CA THR A 37 -4.46 17.39 -7.98
C THR A 37 -5.00 16.94 -9.34
N GLY A 38 -5.46 15.68 -9.44
CA GLY A 38 -6.08 15.15 -10.65
C GLY A 38 -6.09 13.63 -10.75
N VAL A 39 -5.45 12.92 -9.81
CA VAL A 39 -5.57 11.45 -9.72
C VAL A 39 -6.89 11.13 -9.02
N GLU A 40 -7.69 10.21 -9.59
CA GLU A 40 -8.97 9.79 -8.99
C GLU A 40 -8.79 9.27 -7.55
N GLY A 41 -9.47 9.90 -6.59
CA GLY A 41 -9.46 9.48 -5.19
C GLY A 41 -10.20 8.17 -4.95
N ASN A 42 -10.18 7.68 -3.70
CA ASN A 42 -10.93 6.47 -3.34
C ASN A 42 -12.42 6.75 -3.10
N ILE A 43 -12.79 8.02 -2.90
CA ILE A 43 -14.18 8.48 -2.82
C ILE A 43 -14.56 9.05 -4.20
N LYS A 44 -15.70 8.60 -4.75
CA LYS A 44 -16.16 9.05 -6.06
C LYS A 44 -16.27 10.58 -6.11
N GLY A 45 -15.70 11.19 -7.15
CA GLY A 45 -15.70 12.64 -7.34
C GLY A 45 -14.62 13.38 -6.55
N THR A 46 -13.77 12.68 -5.79
CA THR A 46 -12.59 13.28 -5.18
C THR A 46 -11.36 13.07 -6.05
N GLU A 47 -10.42 14.00 -5.96
CA GLU A 47 -9.12 13.91 -6.61
C GLU A 47 -8.02 14.09 -5.56
N ILE A 48 -6.90 13.43 -5.80
CA ILE A 48 -5.69 13.48 -4.98
C ILE A 48 -4.48 13.74 -5.90
N THR A 49 -3.33 14.00 -5.29
CA THR A 49 -2.07 14.16 -6.02
C THR A 49 -1.40 12.81 -6.27
N VAL A 50 -0.40 12.76 -7.16
CA VAL A 50 0.45 11.56 -7.29
C VAL A 50 1.18 11.28 -5.98
N SER A 51 1.67 12.31 -5.28
CA SER A 51 2.32 12.18 -3.98
C SER A 51 1.43 11.50 -2.94
N ASP A 52 0.14 11.85 -2.91
CA ASP A 52 -0.83 11.24 -2.00
C ASP A 52 -0.99 9.74 -2.26
N THR A 53 -0.92 9.30 -3.52
CA THR A 53 -0.97 7.87 -3.83
C THR A 53 0.22 7.11 -3.25
N VAL A 54 1.41 7.72 -3.21
CA VAL A 54 2.61 7.10 -2.61
C VAL A 54 2.45 7.07 -1.09
N ALA A 55 2.06 8.19 -0.47
CA ALA A 55 1.80 8.28 0.96
C ALA A 55 0.76 7.24 1.42
N HIS A 56 -0.30 7.05 0.65
CA HIS A 56 -1.31 6.02 0.89
C HIS A 56 -0.71 4.61 0.93
N LEU A 57 0.14 4.26 -0.04
CA LEU A 57 0.78 2.95 -0.11
C LEU A 57 1.80 2.74 1.03
N VAL A 58 2.56 3.77 1.39
CA VAL A 58 3.47 3.74 2.54
C VAL A 58 2.71 3.50 3.84
N GLY A 59 1.61 4.25 4.06
CA GLY A 59 0.80 4.13 5.26
C GLY A 59 0.26 2.71 5.46
N TRP A 60 -0.39 2.14 4.45
CA TRP A 60 -0.91 0.77 4.53
C TRP A 60 0.18 -0.29 4.69
N GLY A 61 1.30 -0.17 3.97
CA GLY A 61 2.43 -1.10 4.12
C GLY A 61 3.04 -1.03 5.52
N THR A 62 3.14 0.17 6.10
CA THR A 62 3.65 0.37 7.46
C THR A 62 2.71 -0.24 8.51
N LEU A 63 1.38 -0.13 8.30
CA LEU A 63 0.41 -0.78 9.18
C LEU A 63 0.54 -2.30 9.20
N VAL A 64 0.74 -2.94 8.04
CA VAL A 64 1.01 -4.39 7.98
C VAL A 64 2.22 -4.78 8.83
N LEU A 65 3.33 -4.04 8.68
CA LEU A 65 4.54 -4.29 9.46
C LEU A 65 4.32 -4.07 10.97
N LYS A 66 3.54 -3.05 11.32
CA LYS A 66 3.18 -2.74 12.72
C LYS A 66 2.33 -3.86 13.32
N TRP A 67 1.27 -4.28 12.65
CA TRP A 67 0.38 -5.32 13.14
C TRP A 67 1.14 -6.63 13.35
N GLN A 68 1.97 -7.01 12.37
CA GLN A 68 2.78 -8.23 12.49
C GLN A 68 3.77 -8.15 13.66
N LYS A 69 4.49 -7.04 13.80
CA LYS A 69 5.46 -6.88 14.91
C LYS A 69 4.78 -7.00 16.28
N ARG A 70 3.61 -6.37 16.44
CA ARG A 70 2.84 -6.46 17.68
C ARG A 70 2.33 -7.88 17.94
N SER A 71 1.79 -8.53 16.91
CA SER A 71 1.36 -9.94 16.99
C SER A 71 2.51 -10.86 17.39
N GLU A 72 3.71 -10.70 16.83
CA GLU A 72 4.91 -11.47 17.19
C GLU A 72 5.35 -11.24 18.65
N ASN A 73 5.10 -10.03 19.17
CA ASN A 73 5.39 -9.67 20.57
C ASN A 73 4.28 -10.09 21.55
N ASN A 74 3.18 -10.69 21.09
CA ASN A 74 1.97 -10.92 21.90
C ASN A 74 1.38 -9.62 22.49
N GLU A 75 1.54 -8.50 21.78
CA GLU A 75 0.91 -7.22 22.10
C GLU A 75 -0.47 -7.11 21.46
N GLU A 76 -1.37 -6.36 22.09
CA GLU A 76 -2.67 -6.04 21.49
C GLU A 76 -2.51 -5.24 20.19
N VAL A 77 -3.28 -5.61 19.17
CA VAL A 77 -3.24 -4.99 17.84
C VAL A 77 -4.56 -4.27 17.58
N ASP A 78 -4.49 -2.94 17.48
CA ASP A 78 -5.62 -2.13 17.04
C ASP A 78 -5.76 -2.20 15.52
N PHE A 79 -6.90 -2.68 15.04
CA PHE A 79 -7.24 -2.73 13.62
C PHE A 79 -8.31 -1.69 13.26
N PRO A 80 -8.15 -0.93 12.16
CA PRO A 80 -6.95 -0.84 11.32
C PRO A 80 -5.79 -0.07 11.99
N GLU A 81 -6.08 0.85 12.91
CA GLU A 81 -5.06 1.64 13.62
C GLU A 81 -5.68 2.21 14.91
N THR A 82 -4.86 2.46 15.93
CA THR A 82 -5.25 3.09 17.19
C THR A 82 -6.02 4.39 16.91
N GLY A 83 -7.25 4.47 17.41
CA GLY A 83 -8.11 5.64 17.23
C GLY A 83 -8.88 5.70 15.91
N TYR A 84 -8.81 4.65 15.08
CA TYR A 84 -9.54 4.55 13.81
C TYR A 84 -10.33 3.24 13.72
N LYS A 85 -11.54 3.31 13.16
CA LYS A 85 -12.37 2.14 12.84
C LYS A 85 -12.27 1.76 11.37
N TRP A 86 -12.63 0.53 11.03
CA TRP A 86 -12.77 0.09 9.63
C TRP A 86 -13.77 0.92 8.81
N SER A 87 -14.74 1.59 9.44
CA SER A 87 -15.64 2.54 8.77
C SER A 87 -14.98 3.89 8.43
N GLU A 88 -13.78 4.15 8.96
CA GLU A 88 -13.09 5.44 8.91
C GLU A 88 -11.83 5.41 8.03
N LEU A 89 -11.70 4.44 7.12
CA LEU A 89 -10.49 4.31 6.28
C LEU A 89 -10.20 5.54 5.43
N GLY A 90 -11.22 6.33 5.08
CA GLY A 90 -11.04 7.62 4.41
C GLY A 90 -10.27 8.62 5.27
N LEU A 91 -10.58 8.70 6.58
CA LEU A 91 -9.90 9.58 7.52
C LEU A 91 -8.47 9.11 7.81
N LEU A 92 -8.27 7.79 7.91
CA LEU A 92 -6.96 7.19 8.06
C LEU A 92 -6.08 7.43 6.81
N ALA A 93 -6.64 7.30 5.61
CA ALA A 93 -5.93 7.64 4.38
C ALA A 93 -5.52 9.12 4.34
N GLN A 94 -6.40 10.04 4.75
CA GLN A 94 -6.04 11.46 4.88
C GLN A 94 -4.95 11.71 5.92
N HIS A 95 -4.92 10.92 7.01
CA HIS A 95 -3.82 10.99 7.98
C HIS A 95 -2.48 10.65 7.32
N PHE A 96 -2.42 9.62 6.48
CA PHE A 96 -1.20 9.29 5.74
C PHE A 96 -0.76 10.43 4.80
N HIS A 97 -1.69 11.03 4.06
CA HIS A 97 -1.35 12.12 3.14
C HIS A 97 -0.69 13.29 3.86
N ARG A 98 -1.27 13.71 5.00
CA ARG A 98 -0.76 14.82 5.82
C ARG A 98 0.68 14.63 6.32
N GLN A 99 1.14 13.39 6.45
CA GLN A 99 2.53 13.11 6.85
C GLN A 99 3.55 13.56 5.78
N TYR A 100 3.12 13.75 4.53
CA TYR A 100 3.98 14.06 3.39
C TYR A 100 3.62 15.37 2.65
N ASP A 101 2.74 16.20 3.21
CA ASP A 101 2.26 17.44 2.55
C ASP A 101 3.42 18.33 2.09
N ASN A 102 4.39 18.56 2.97
CA ASN A 102 5.56 19.42 2.74
C ASN A 102 6.86 18.64 2.50
N VAL A 103 6.74 17.36 2.11
CA VAL A 103 7.90 16.48 1.87
C VAL A 103 8.17 16.39 0.36
N PRO A 104 9.44 16.50 -0.09
CA PRO A 104 9.81 16.29 -1.50
C PRO A 104 9.40 14.91 -1.99
N TYR A 105 8.88 14.81 -3.22
CA TYR A 105 8.29 13.58 -3.78
C TYR A 105 9.21 12.35 -3.75
N ARG A 106 10.54 12.55 -3.81
CA ARG A 106 11.51 11.45 -3.74
C ARG A 106 11.54 10.74 -2.38
N GLU A 107 11.28 11.44 -1.28
CA GLU A 107 11.31 10.86 0.07
C GLU A 107 10.21 9.82 0.30
N PRO A 108 8.90 10.08 0.03
CA PRO A 108 7.89 9.04 0.15
C PRO A 108 8.11 7.87 -0.82
N LEU A 109 8.74 8.09 -1.99
CA LEU A 109 9.12 6.98 -2.88
C LEU A 109 10.19 6.09 -2.25
N LYS A 110 11.23 6.67 -1.66
CA LYS A 110 12.26 5.93 -0.93
C LYS A 110 11.68 5.18 0.27
N GLU A 111 10.76 5.79 1.01
CA GLU A 111 10.09 5.12 2.11
C GLU A 111 9.17 4.00 1.62
N PHE A 112 8.53 4.17 0.46
CA PHE A 112 7.74 3.12 -0.18
C PHE A 112 8.60 1.93 -0.60
N GLU A 113 9.76 2.17 -1.24
CA GLU A 113 10.75 1.13 -1.55
C GLU A 113 11.16 0.36 -0.30
N ASN A 114 11.57 1.07 0.77
CA ASN A 114 11.95 0.49 2.04
C ASN A 114 10.83 -0.34 2.67
N THR A 115 9.59 0.16 2.63
CA THR A 115 8.41 -0.50 3.17
C THR A 115 8.15 -1.83 2.45
N ILE A 116 8.19 -1.82 1.11
CA ILE A 116 8.00 -3.05 0.32
C ILE A 116 9.16 -4.04 0.54
N THR A 117 10.40 -3.58 0.63
CA THR A 117 11.53 -4.44 0.99
C THR A 117 11.32 -5.14 2.34
N LYS A 118 10.90 -4.40 3.37
CA LYS A 118 10.60 -4.98 4.69
C LYS A 118 9.47 -6.00 4.64
N ILE A 119 8.42 -5.74 3.85
CA ILE A 119 7.31 -6.69 3.67
C ILE A 119 7.78 -7.97 2.95
N LEU A 120 8.58 -7.85 1.91
CA LEU A 120 9.14 -9.02 1.21
C LEU A 120 10.05 -9.84 2.14
N GLN A 121 10.86 -9.19 2.97
CA GLN A 121 11.66 -9.84 4.02
C GLN A 121 10.81 -10.50 5.11
N LEU A 122 9.64 -9.94 5.43
CA LEU A 122 8.67 -10.58 6.32
C LEU A 122 8.14 -11.86 5.67
N ILE A 123 7.62 -11.77 4.45
CA ILE A 123 7.07 -12.92 3.71
C ILE A 123 8.14 -14.01 3.56
N SER A 124 9.39 -13.66 3.26
CA SER A 124 10.46 -14.65 3.07
C SER A 124 10.75 -15.46 4.34
N ARG A 125 10.62 -14.85 5.53
CA ARG A 125 10.84 -15.49 6.83
C ARG A 125 9.71 -16.43 7.27
N LEU A 126 8.48 -16.18 6.83
CA LEU A 126 7.31 -16.98 7.19
C LEU A 126 7.13 -18.17 6.23
N ASP A 127 6.54 -19.26 6.69
CA ASP A 127 6.17 -20.39 5.82
C ASP A 127 4.75 -20.24 5.25
N ASN A 128 4.40 -21.08 4.29
CA ASN A 128 3.08 -21.02 3.65
C ASN A 128 1.94 -21.29 4.65
N ARG A 129 2.16 -22.17 5.64
CA ARG A 129 1.15 -22.48 6.66
C ARG A 129 0.88 -21.28 7.56
N THR A 130 1.89 -20.51 7.93
CA THR A 130 1.71 -19.28 8.72
C THR A 130 0.97 -18.21 7.94
N LEU A 131 1.25 -18.11 6.63
CA LEU A 131 0.61 -17.10 5.77
C LEU A 131 -0.83 -17.48 5.37
N TYR A 132 -1.13 -18.76 5.18
CA TYR A 132 -2.37 -19.23 4.53
C TYR A 132 -3.06 -20.40 5.20
N GLY A 133 -2.48 -20.98 6.26
CA GLY A 133 -3.00 -22.19 6.90
C GLY A 133 -4.18 -21.94 7.84
N GLU A 134 -4.23 -20.77 8.49
CA GLU A 134 -5.28 -20.42 9.44
C GLU A 134 -5.67 -18.93 9.32
N PRO A 135 -6.88 -18.55 9.77
CA PRO A 135 -7.23 -17.15 9.95
C PRO A 135 -6.28 -16.46 10.94
N TRP A 136 -5.90 -15.23 10.62
CA TRP A 136 -5.01 -14.39 11.43
C TRP A 136 -5.72 -13.16 11.99
N TYR A 137 -6.63 -12.56 11.21
CA TYR A 137 -7.52 -11.49 11.66
C TYR A 137 -8.95 -11.80 11.20
N GLU A 138 -9.87 -12.02 12.14
CA GLU A 138 -11.22 -12.52 11.87
C GLU A 138 -11.16 -13.78 10.98
N HIS A 139 -11.71 -13.75 9.76
CA HIS A 139 -11.64 -14.82 8.77
C HIS A 139 -10.51 -14.67 7.74
N TYR A 140 -9.70 -13.61 7.84
CA TYR A 140 -8.60 -13.35 6.90
C TYR A 140 -7.30 -13.99 7.35
N THR A 141 -6.65 -14.74 6.45
CA THR A 141 -5.28 -15.20 6.65
C THR A 141 -4.29 -14.02 6.62
N LEU A 142 -3.10 -14.20 7.20
CA LEU A 142 -2.06 -13.16 7.20
C LEU A 142 -1.66 -12.79 5.77
N GLY A 143 -1.47 -13.78 4.90
CA GLY A 143 -1.15 -13.56 3.49
C GLY A 143 -2.22 -12.71 2.78
N ARG A 144 -3.50 -12.92 3.13
CA ARG A 144 -4.60 -12.09 2.62
C ARG A 144 -4.55 -10.66 3.16
N MET A 145 -4.27 -10.46 4.45
CA MET A 145 -4.12 -9.13 5.03
C MET A 145 -2.94 -8.37 4.40
N ILE A 146 -1.80 -9.03 4.17
CA ILE A 146 -0.67 -8.45 3.43
C ILE A 146 -1.10 -8.07 2.01
N GLN A 147 -1.78 -8.96 1.29
CA GLN A 147 -2.23 -8.72 -0.08
C GLN A 147 -3.13 -7.47 -0.20
N LEU A 148 -4.10 -7.35 0.71
CA LEU A 148 -5.08 -6.25 0.74
C LEU A 148 -4.43 -4.88 1.00
N ASN A 149 -3.25 -4.86 1.58
CA ASN A 149 -2.52 -3.65 1.95
C ASN A 149 -1.24 -3.43 1.09
N THR A 150 -0.98 -4.29 0.10
CA THR A 150 0.18 -4.20 -0.79
C THR A 150 -0.18 -4.37 -2.27
N SER A 151 -0.16 -5.59 -2.79
CA SER A 151 -0.32 -5.85 -4.23
C SER A 151 -1.67 -5.39 -4.79
N ALA A 152 -2.75 -5.49 -4.00
CA ALA A 152 -4.05 -4.98 -4.41
C ALA A 152 -4.10 -3.44 -4.53
N PRO A 153 -3.74 -2.63 -3.52
CA PRO A 153 -3.73 -1.18 -3.65
C PRO A 153 -2.68 -0.69 -4.65
N MET A 154 -1.52 -1.35 -4.78
CA MET A 154 -0.55 -1.01 -5.84
C MET A 154 -1.15 -1.16 -7.24
N LYS A 155 -1.91 -2.24 -7.52
CA LYS A 155 -2.60 -2.43 -8.81
C LYS A 155 -3.63 -1.31 -9.07
N ASN A 156 -4.36 -0.93 -8.02
CA ASN A 156 -5.35 0.15 -8.09
C ASN A 156 -4.68 1.50 -8.38
N MET A 157 -3.68 1.89 -7.58
CA MET A 157 -2.96 3.16 -7.74
C MET A 157 -2.26 3.25 -9.07
N ARG A 158 -1.63 2.17 -9.55
CA ARG A 158 -1.04 2.12 -10.89
C ARG A 158 -2.05 2.48 -11.98
N THR A 159 -3.27 1.95 -11.89
CA THR A 159 -4.32 2.23 -12.87
C THR A 159 -4.70 3.71 -12.88
N LYS A 160 -4.83 4.30 -11.69
CA LYS A 160 -5.19 5.71 -11.49
C LYS A 160 -4.07 6.66 -11.95
N VAL A 161 -2.83 6.39 -11.56
CA VAL A 161 -1.64 7.16 -11.95
C VAL A 161 -1.47 7.13 -13.47
N ARG A 162 -1.58 5.97 -14.11
CA ARG A 162 -1.49 5.88 -15.58
C ARG A 162 -2.61 6.64 -16.31
N ARG A 163 -3.81 6.70 -15.74
CA ARG A 163 -4.90 7.50 -16.30
C ARG A 163 -4.58 8.99 -16.20
N PHE A 164 -4.14 9.45 -15.03
CA PHE A 164 -3.68 10.82 -14.81
C PHE A 164 -2.57 11.21 -15.79
N LYS A 165 -1.57 10.33 -15.97
CA LYS A 165 -0.50 10.53 -16.96
C LYS A 165 -1.04 10.78 -18.37
N LYS A 166 -1.90 9.87 -18.85
CA LYS A 166 -2.52 9.96 -20.17
C LYS A 166 -3.35 11.23 -20.36
N GLN A 167 -4.10 11.65 -19.33
CA GLN A 167 -4.94 12.85 -19.38
C GLN A 167 -4.12 14.14 -19.45
N ASN A 168 -2.89 14.11 -18.93
CA ASN A 168 -2.00 15.27 -18.86
C ASN A 168 -0.84 15.22 -19.86
N ASN A 169 -0.80 14.20 -20.73
CA ASN A 169 0.26 13.98 -21.73
C ASN A 169 1.67 13.91 -21.14
N ILE A 170 1.82 13.19 -20.03
CA ILE A 170 3.11 12.87 -19.36
C ILE A 170 3.37 11.37 -19.29
#